data_AF-A0A522VTA8-F1
#
_entry.id   AF-A0A522VTA8-F1
#
_cell.length_a   1.000
_cell.length_b   1.000
_cell.length_c   1.000
_cell.angle_alpha   90.00
_cell.angle_beta   90.00
_cell.angle_gamma   90.00
#
_symmetry.space_group_name_H-M   'P 1'
#
loop_
_entity.id
_entity.type
_entity.pdbx_description
1 polymer ?
#
loop_
_entity_poly.entity_id
_entity_poly.type
_entity_poly.pdbx_seq_one_letter_code
_entity_poly.pdbx_strand_id
1 'polypeptide(L)'
;MIDVNSLSDDENKILAAARAGELAAFDGDNKPKVRAEFLTALVCGEIENKSIHPKGLQVGGIEIEGEFDLEERENVPSLLFWDCYFPDGLLLRGANLKHLDLAGCRIEKGIFADRLKVAGSVFLRNGFEAKGEVRLPGAEIGGSLDCHGAKFENDKGIALNADGLKVAG
;
A
#
# COMPACT_ATOMS: atom_id res chain seq x y z
N MET A 1 -1.60 -5.82 19.44
CA MET A 1 -2.47 -6.86 18.83
C MET A 1 -3.86 -6.27 18.71
N ILE A 2 -4.43 -6.32 17.51
CA ILE A 2 -5.79 -5.83 17.26
C ILE A 2 -6.79 -6.89 17.72
N ASP A 3 -7.85 -6.45 18.41
CA ASP A 3 -8.95 -7.34 18.78
C ASP A 3 -9.75 -7.73 17.54
N VAL A 4 -9.67 -9.01 17.17
CA VAL A 4 -10.35 -9.56 16.00
C VAL A 4 -11.88 -9.53 16.10
N ASN A 5 -12.43 -9.39 17.30
CA ASN A 5 -13.88 -9.27 17.50
C ASN A 5 -14.38 -7.84 17.26
N SER A 6 -13.46 -6.88 17.11
CA SER A 6 -13.77 -5.48 16.77
C SER A 6 -13.77 -5.19 15.27
N LEU A 7 -13.55 -6.21 14.43
CA LEU A 7 -13.46 -6.04 12.98
C LEU A 7 -14.83 -5.78 12.37
N SER A 8 -14.91 -4.82 11.44
CA SER A 8 -16.10 -4.60 10.63
C SER A 8 -16.36 -5.78 9.67
N ASP A 9 -17.54 -5.80 9.05
CA ASP A 9 -17.86 -6.81 8.02
C ASP A 9 -16.89 -6.73 6.82
N ASP A 10 -16.50 -5.52 6.42
CA ASP A 10 -15.55 -5.29 5.33
C ASP A 10 -14.13 -5.74 5.70
N GLU A 11 -13.68 -5.47 6.93
CA GLU A 11 -12.40 -5.95 7.46
C GLU A 11 -12.38 -7.49 7.55
N ASN A 12 -13.48 -8.11 7.96
CA ASN A 12 -13.60 -9.57 7.98
C ASN A 12 -13.55 -10.17 6.56
N LYS A 13 -14.17 -9.51 5.56
CA LYS A 13 -14.08 -9.92 4.15
C LYS A 13 -12.64 -9.82 3.63
N ILE A 14 -11.93 -8.72 3.92
CA ILE A 14 -10.51 -8.55 3.54
C ILE A 14 -9.65 -9.62 4.19
N LEU A 15 -9.84 -9.87 5.49
CA LEU A 15 -9.13 -10.91 6.22
C LEU A 15 -9.35 -12.30 5.60
N ALA A 16 -10.59 -12.65 5.27
CA ALA A 16 -10.92 -13.93 4.64
C ALA A 16 -10.24 -14.07 3.25
N ALA A 17 -10.31 -13.03 2.41
CA ALA A 17 -9.68 -13.04 1.09
C ALA A 17 -8.15 -13.13 1.17
N ALA A 18 -7.52 -12.35 2.06
CA ALA A 18 -6.08 -12.37 2.26
C ALA A 18 -5.56 -13.75 2.71
N ARG A 19 -6.36 -14.49 3.49
CA ARG A 19 -6.07 -15.87 3.89
C ARG A 19 -6.24 -16.87 2.75
N ALA A 20 -7.23 -16.66 1.89
CA ALA A 20 -7.44 -17.48 0.69
C ALA A 20 -6.44 -17.15 -0.44
N GLY A 21 -5.73 -16.02 -0.35
CA GLY A 21 -4.87 -15.52 -1.43
C GLY A 21 -5.67 -14.95 -2.60
N GLU A 22 -6.87 -14.46 -2.31
CA GLU A 22 -7.85 -13.92 -3.24
C GLU A 22 -7.94 -12.40 -3.11
N LEU A 23 -8.53 -11.76 -4.11
CA LEU A 23 -8.82 -10.33 -4.11
C LEU A 23 -10.10 -10.04 -3.31
N ALA A 24 -10.00 -9.17 -2.31
CA ALA A 24 -11.16 -8.49 -1.73
C ALA A 24 -11.54 -7.28 -2.59
N ALA A 25 -12.42 -7.48 -3.57
CA ALA A 25 -12.96 -6.39 -4.40
C ALA A 25 -14.24 -5.80 -3.78
N PHE A 26 -14.32 -4.47 -3.79
CA PHE A 26 -15.49 -3.71 -3.37
C PHE A 26 -15.93 -2.81 -4.53
N ASP A 27 -16.94 -3.27 -5.26
CA ASP A 27 -17.47 -2.55 -6.41
C ASP A 27 -18.55 -1.54 -5.97
N GLY A 28 -18.52 -0.34 -6.55
CA GLY A 28 -19.53 0.69 -6.33
C GLY A 28 -18.94 2.09 -6.11
N ASP A 29 -19.80 3.12 -6.23
CA ASP A 29 -19.38 4.52 -6.09
C ASP A 29 -18.94 4.88 -4.66
N ASN A 30 -19.44 4.14 -3.66
CA ASN A 30 -19.12 4.36 -2.25
C ASN A 30 -18.09 3.33 -1.78
N LYS A 31 -16.84 3.78 -1.60
CA LYS A 31 -15.74 2.94 -1.11
C LYS A 31 -15.92 2.67 0.39
N PRO A 32 -15.96 1.40 0.83
CA PRO A 32 -16.00 1.08 2.25
C PRO A 32 -14.76 1.60 2.97
N LYS A 33 -14.97 2.02 4.22
CA LYS A 33 -13.90 2.55 5.05
C LYS A 33 -13.25 1.44 5.85
N VAL A 34 -11.93 1.34 5.76
CA VAL A 34 -11.13 0.28 6.38
C VAL A 34 -9.99 0.93 7.15
N ARG A 35 -9.81 0.53 8.41
CA ARG A 35 -8.76 1.12 9.25
C ARG A 35 -7.38 0.72 8.77
N ALA A 36 -6.48 1.70 8.67
CA ALA A 36 -5.08 1.46 8.35
C ALA A 36 -4.39 0.55 9.38
N GLU A 37 -4.71 0.72 10.67
CA GLU A 37 -4.19 -0.12 11.75
C GLU A 37 -4.48 -1.61 11.52
N PHE A 38 -5.69 -1.94 11.05
CA PHE A 38 -6.09 -3.31 10.73
C PHE A 38 -5.24 -3.88 9.59
N LEU A 39 -5.07 -3.12 8.50
CA LEU A 39 -4.26 -3.54 7.37
C LEU A 39 -2.78 -3.74 7.78
N THR A 40 -2.22 -2.83 8.58
CA THR A 40 -0.86 -2.95 9.13
C THR A 40 -0.71 -4.20 9.98
N ALA A 41 -1.62 -4.44 10.91
CA ALA A 41 -1.60 -5.65 11.74
C ALA A 41 -1.72 -6.92 10.89
N LEU A 42 -2.57 -6.91 9.86
CA LEU A 42 -2.79 -8.03 8.95
C LEU A 42 -1.51 -8.40 8.21
N VAL A 43 -0.83 -7.43 7.60
CA VAL A 43 0.38 -7.68 6.79
C VAL A 43 1.62 -7.94 7.64
N CYS A 44 1.65 -7.43 8.88
CA CYS A 44 2.71 -7.72 9.86
C CYS A 44 2.50 -9.04 10.62
N GLY A 45 1.40 -9.76 10.37
CA GLY A 45 1.09 -11.03 11.06
C GLY A 45 0.73 -10.86 12.53
N GLU A 46 0.26 -9.69 12.94
CA GLU A 46 -0.09 -9.33 14.32
C GLU A 46 -1.54 -9.69 14.69
N ILE A 47 -2.18 -10.52 13.87
CA ILE A 47 -3.53 -11.03 14.08
C ILE A 47 -3.45 -12.52 14.46
N GLU A 48 -3.85 -12.85 15.69
CA GLU A 48 -3.69 -14.19 16.29
C GLU A 48 -4.28 -15.32 15.44
N ASN A 49 -3.50 -16.37 15.19
CA ASN A 49 -3.91 -17.53 14.38
C ASN A 49 -4.40 -17.16 12.96
N LYS A 50 -3.91 -16.05 12.41
CA LYS A 50 -4.33 -15.54 11.10
C LYS A 50 -3.15 -15.19 10.20
N SER A 51 -2.29 -16.16 9.91
CA SER A 51 -1.33 -16.01 8.80
C SER A 51 -2.10 -15.78 7.48
N ILE A 52 -1.64 -14.83 6.68
CA ILE A 52 -2.20 -14.60 5.34
C ILE A 52 -1.49 -15.47 4.30
N HIS A 53 -2.13 -15.65 3.16
CA HIS A 53 -1.58 -16.40 2.05
C HIS A 53 -0.26 -15.77 1.55
N PRO A 54 0.73 -16.53 1.04
CA PRO A 54 1.98 -15.99 0.50
C PRO A 54 1.86 -14.97 -0.64
N LYS A 55 0.66 -14.85 -1.24
CA LYS A 55 0.31 -13.83 -2.24
C LYS A 55 0.15 -12.43 -1.64
N GLY A 56 0.08 -12.32 -0.31
CA GLY A 56 -0.03 -11.05 0.39
C GLY A 56 -1.44 -10.48 0.41
N LEU A 57 -1.53 -9.15 0.52
CA LEU A 57 -2.77 -8.41 0.60
C LEU A 57 -3.19 -7.97 -0.80
N GLN A 58 -4.41 -8.34 -1.20
CA GLN A 58 -5.02 -7.98 -2.48
C GLN A 58 -6.39 -7.36 -2.18
N VAL A 59 -6.52 -6.05 -2.35
CA VAL A 59 -7.74 -5.33 -2.04
C VAL A 59 -7.99 -4.24 -3.06
N GLY A 60 -9.26 -4.02 -3.43
CA GLY A 60 -9.63 -2.96 -4.34
C GLY A 60 -10.93 -2.27 -3.97
N GLY A 61 -11.02 -0.97 -4.25
CA GLY A 61 -12.25 -0.20 -4.05
C GLY A 61 -12.52 0.24 -2.61
N ILE A 62 -11.50 0.44 -1.78
CA ILE A 62 -11.65 0.88 -0.37
C ILE A 62 -11.08 2.28 -0.11
N GLU A 63 -11.59 2.94 0.92
CA GLU A 63 -10.98 4.12 1.55
C GLU A 63 -10.25 3.67 2.82
N ILE A 64 -8.97 4.02 2.93
CA ILE A 64 -8.16 3.68 4.10
C ILE A 64 -8.25 4.82 5.12
N GLU A 65 -8.74 4.53 6.31
CA GLU A 65 -8.81 5.49 7.42
C GLU A 65 -7.55 5.45 8.27
N GLY A 66 -6.85 6.59 8.34
CA GLY A 66 -5.57 6.70 9.04
C GLY A 66 -4.37 6.40 8.15
N GLU A 67 -3.18 6.63 8.71
CA GLU A 67 -1.90 6.44 8.01
C GLU A 67 -1.59 4.96 7.88
N PHE A 68 -1.37 4.49 6.65
CA PHE A 68 -0.93 3.12 6.42
C PHE A 68 0.58 3.02 6.68
N ASP A 69 0.90 2.64 7.91
CA ASP A 69 2.25 2.66 8.45
C ASP A 69 2.90 1.27 8.43
N LEU A 70 4.03 1.19 7.77
CA LEU A 70 4.93 0.05 7.71
C LEU A 70 6.40 0.48 7.92
N GLU A 71 6.66 1.61 8.59
CA GLU A 71 8.02 2.08 8.83
C GLU A 71 8.88 0.99 9.50
N GLU A 72 10.07 0.77 8.95
CA GLU A 72 11.09 -0.19 9.41
C GLU A 72 10.60 -1.65 9.50
N ARG A 73 9.48 -2.00 8.85
CA ARG A 73 8.96 -3.36 8.79
C ARG A 73 9.71 -4.21 7.78
N GLU A 74 10.12 -5.40 8.20
CA GLU A 74 10.84 -6.38 7.38
C GLU A 74 9.91 -7.52 6.92
N ASN A 75 10.24 -8.15 5.80
CA ASN A 75 9.52 -9.30 5.23
C ASN A 75 8.02 -9.03 4.95
N VAL A 76 7.67 -7.79 4.60
CA VAL A 76 6.29 -7.44 4.26
C VAL A 76 5.90 -8.18 2.97
N PRO A 77 4.74 -8.86 2.95
CA PRO A 77 4.28 -9.57 1.76
C PRO A 77 3.92 -8.59 0.63
N SER A 78 3.55 -9.12 -0.54
CA SER A 78 3.09 -8.27 -1.64
C SER A 78 1.86 -7.46 -1.23
N LEU A 79 1.86 -6.18 -1.57
CA LEU A 79 0.76 -5.25 -1.32
C LEU A 79 0.19 -4.82 -2.66
N LEU A 80 -1.04 -5.27 -2.94
CA LEU A 80 -1.73 -5.04 -4.20
C LEU A 80 -3.03 -4.29 -3.90
N PHE A 81 -3.00 -2.98 -4.14
CA PHE A 81 -4.14 -2.09 -3.99
C PHE A 81 -4.61 -1.63 -5.37
N TRP A 82 -5.90 -1.78 -5.64
CA TRP A 82 -6.51 -1.38 -6.91
C TRP A 82 -7.66 -0.40 -6.68
N ASP A 83 -7.59 0.78 -7.29
CA ASP A 83 -8.65 1.79 -7.14
C ASP A 83 -8.97 2.05 -5.65
N CYS A 84 -7.93 2.17 -4.83
CA CYS A 84 -8.05 2.49 -3.39
C CYS A 84 -7.72 3.96 -3.12
N TYR A 85 -8.29 4.51 -2.06
CA TYR A 85 -8.08 5.89 -1.66
C TYR A 85 -7.35 5.97 -0.31
N PHE A 86 -6.25 6.71 -0.28
CA PHE A 86 -5.41 6.96 0.90
C PHE A 86 -5.43 8.46 1.24
N PRO A 87 -6.44 8.94 1.98
CA PRO A 87 -6.50 10.33 2.46
C PRO A 87 -5.27 10.70 3.29
N ASP A 88 -4.80 9.78 4.14
CA ASP A 88 -3.72 10.04 5.09
C ASP A 88 -2.32 9.62 4.58
N GLY A 89 -2.24 9.00 3.42
CA GLY A 89 -0.98 8.59 2.80
C GLY A 89 -0.40 7.28 3.33
N LEU A 90 0.84 7.00 2.91
CA LEU A 90 1.56 5.77 3.22
C LEU A 90 2.92 6.10 3.86
N LEU A 91 3.24 5.45 4.97
CA LEU A 91 4.55 5.54 5.63
C LEU A 91 5.30 4.21 5.40
N LEU A 92 6.31 4.22 4.54
CA LEU A 92 7.04 3.05 4.07
C LEU A 92 8.56 3.18 4.29
N ARG A 93 8.99 4.11 5.15
CA ARG A 93 10.40 4.41 5.37
C ARG A 93 11.13 3.17 5.88
N GLY A 94 12.22 2.79 5.23
CA GLY A 94 13.01 1.62 5.61
C GLY A 94 12.28 0.27 5.51
N ALA A 95 11.04 0.23 4.99
CA ALA A 95 10.31 -1.01 4.87
C ALA A 95 10.92 -1.94 3.81
N ASN A 96 10.71 -3.24 3.94
CA ASN A 96 11.16 -4.26 3.00
C ASN A 96 10.00 -5.13 2.55
N LEU A 97 9.58 -4.93 1.29
CA LEU A 97 8.39 -5.53 0.70
C LEU A 97 8.76 -6.46 -0.46
N LYS A 98 7.88 -7.43 -0.76
CA LYS A 98 8.00 -8.23 -2.00
C LYS A 98 7.62 -7.43 -3.25
N HIS A 99 6.46 -6.79 -3.24
CA HIS A 99 5.90 -6.02 -4.36
C HIS A 99 4.98 -4.93 -3.82
N LEU A 100 4.87 -3.82 -4.56
CA LEU A 100 3.92 -2.76 -4.29
C LEU A 100 3.18 -2.39 -5.58
N ASP A 101 1.88 -2.64 -5.64
CA ASP A 101 1.00 -2.19 -6.73
C ASP A 101 -0.04 -1.25 -6.14
N LEU A 102 -0.09 -0.03 -6.65
CA LEU A 102 -1.04 1.02 -6.30
C LEU A 102 -1.84 1.46 -7.53
N ALA A 103 -2.08 0.56 -8.49
CA ALA A 103 -2.73 0.92 -9.73
C ALA A 103 -4.13 1.51 -9.51
N GLY A 104 -4.38 2.68 -10.11
CA GLY A 104 -5.61 3.45 -9.93
C GLY A 104 -5.82 4.05 -8.54
N CYS A 105 -4.85 3.94 -7.64
CA CYS A 105 -4.99 4.53 -6.31
C CYS A 105 -4.86 6.06 -6.32
N ARG A 106 -5.57 6.70 -5.39
CA ARG A 106 -5.44 8.13 -5.11
C ARG A 106 -4.84 8.34 -3.73
N ILE A 107 -3.76 9.12 -3.64
CA ILE A 107 -3.04 9.44 -2.40
C ILE A 107 -3.10 10.95 -2.16
N GLU A 108 -3.50 11.43 -0.99
CA GLU A 108 -3.67 12.89 -0.76
C GLU A 108 -2.53 13.56 0.02
N LYS A 109 -1.96 12.87 1.02
CA LYS A 109 -0.85 13.43 1.83
C LYS A 109 0.53 13.11 1.27
N GLY A 110 0.67 11.99 0.55
CA GLY A 110 1.91 11.54 -0.06
C GLY A 110 2.32 10.12 0.30
N ILE A 111 3.49 9.72 -0.20
CA ILE A 111 4.11 8.41 0.07
C ILE A 111 5.51 8.67 0.62
N PHE A 112 5.78 8.23 1.84
CA PHE A 112 7.06 8.44 2.52
C PHE A 112 7.85 7.13 2.52
N ALA A 113 8.61 6.89 1.45
CA ALA A 113 9.30 5.63 1.17
C ALA A 113 10.84 5.80 1.09
N ASP A 114 11.41 6.69 1.91
CA ASP A 114 12.87 6.82 2.01
C ASP A 114 13.47 5.46 2.44
N ARG A 115 14.51 4.99 1.72
CA ARG A 115 15.17 3.69 1.94
C ARG A 115 14.26 2.46 1.82
N LEU A 116 13.09 2.59 1.20
CA LEU A 116 12.22 1.44 0.90
C LEU A 116 12.98 0.41 0.05
N LYS A 117 12.85 -0.87 0.39
CA LYS A 117 13.33 -1.98 -0.43
C LYS A 117 12.15 -2.76 -0.97
N VAL A 118 12.12 -2.96 -2.28
CA VAL A 118 11.13 -3.81 -2.95
C VAL A 118 11.87 -4.87 -3.75
N ALA A 119 11.67 -6.15 -3.40
CA ALA A 119 12.34 -7.24 -4.10
C ALA A 119 11.94 -7.34 -5.57
N GLY A 120 10.66 -7.06 -5.86
CA GLY A 120 10.11 -6.99 -7.20
C GLY A 120 9.86 -5.55 -7.66
N SER A 121 8.76 -5.36 -8.38
CA SER A 121 8.40 -4.08 -9.00
C SER A 121 7.50 -3.21 -8.11
N VAL A 122 7.53 -1.90 -8.41
CA VAL A 122 6.57 -0.91 -7.93
C VAL A 122 5.72 -0.44 -9.11
N PHE A 123 4.41 -0.56 -9.00
CA PHE A 123 3.45 -0.16 -10.04
C PHE A 123 2.60 1.02 -9.55
N LEU A 124 2.77 2.18 -10.20
CA LEU A 124 2.02 3.42 -10.01
C LEU A 124 1.31 3.77 -11.32
N ARG A 125 0.41 2.90 -11.78
CA ARG A 125 -0.16 2.94 -13.15
C ARG A 125 -1.68 2.99 -13.16
N ASN A 126 -2.28 2.95 -14.34
CA ASN A 126 -3.74 2.85 -14.53
C ASN A 126 -4.52 3.98 -13.82
N GLY A 127 -4.06 5.23 -13.95
CA GLY A 127 -4.71 6.38 -13.33
C GLY A 127 -4.34 6.57 -11.86
N PHE A 128 -3.17 6.09 -11.43
CA PHE A 128 -2.61 6.45 -10.13
C PHE A 128 -2.44 7.97 -10.02
N GLU A 129 -2.91 8.54 -8.91
CA GLU A 129 -2.77 9.96 -8.60
C GLU A 129 -2.20 10.15 -7.20
N ALA A 130 -1.12 10.92 -7.09
CA ALA A 130 -0.59 11.39 -5.82
C ALA A 130 -0.66 12.90 -5.75
N LYS A 131 -1.35 13.40 -4.73
CA LYS A 131 -1.22 14.75 -4.20
C LYS A 131 -0.31 14.69 -2.98
N GLY A 132 0.60 15.65 -2.87
CA GLY A 132 1.71 15.59 -1.92
C GLY A 132 2.94 14.89 -2.51
N GLU A 133 4.03 14.87 -1.74
CA GLU A 133 5.30 14.34 -2.21
C GLU A 133 5.28 12.80 -2.22
N VAL A 134 5.72 12.20 -3.33
CA VAL A 134 6.15 10.80 -3.37
C VAL A 134 7.66 10.77 -3.15
N ARG A 135 8.07 10.28 -1.99
CA ARG A 135 9.47 10.24 -1.55
C ARG A 135 10.03 8.84 -1.68
N LEU A 136 11.04 8.69 -2.51
CA LEU A 136 11.85 7.49 -2.70
C LEU A 136 13.37 7.71 -2.48
N PRO A 137 13.87 8.69 -1.67
CA PRO A 137 15.31 8.83 -1.49
C PRO A 137 15.99 7.54 -1.01
N GLY A 138 17.00 7.09 -1.76
CA GLY A 138 17.78 5.89 -1.46
C GLY A 138 16.96 4.58 -1.47
N ALA A 139 15.76 4.57 -2.05
CA ALA A 139 14.98 3.35 -2.22
C ALA A 139 15.65 2.40 -3.24
N GLU A 140 15.37 1.11 -3.12
CA GLU A 140 15.90 0.07 -4.00
C GLU A 140 14.75 -0.82 -4.50
N ILE A 141 14.56 -0.88 -5.82
CA ILE A 141 13.53 -1.66 -6.48
C ILE A 141 14.23 -2.71 -7.36
N GLY A 142 14.04 -3.99 -7.02
CA GLY A 142 14.67 -5.11 -7.73
C GLY A 142 14.03 -5.42 -9.08
N GLY A 143 12.79 -4.99 -9.29
CA GLY A 143 12.10 -5.00 -10.58
C GLY A 143 12.07 -3.61 -11.23
N SER A 144 10.94 -3.31 -11.87
CA SER A 144 10.70 -2.03 -12.53
C SER A 144 9.95 -1.06 -11.61
N LEU A 145 10.18 0.24 -11.81
CA LEU A 145 9.28 1.29 -11.37
C LEU A 145 8.45 1.72 -12.58
N ASP A 146 7.16 1.39 -12.59
CA ASP A 146 6.24 1.74 -13.68
C ASP A 146 5.29 2.84 -13.22
N CYS A 147 5.39 4.00 -13.86
CA CYS A 147 4.55 5.16 -13.60
C CYS A 147 3.64 5.49 -14.82
N HIS A 148 3.32 4.51 -15.66
CA HIS A 148 2.54 4.75 -16.87
C HIS A 148 1.15 5.33 -16.56
N GLY A 149 0.90 6.54 -17.06
CA GLY A 149 -0.36 7.26 -16.81
C GLY A 149 -0.50 7.78 -15.37
N ALA A 150 0.57 7.81 -14.59
CA ALA A 150 0.59 8.38 -13.25
C ALA A 150 0.50 9.91 -13.28
N LYS A 151 -0.13 10.48 -12.26
CA LYS A 151 -0.14 11.92 -11.99
C LYS A 151 0.49 12.21 -10.62
N PHE A 152 1.52 13.05 -10.60
CA PHE A 152 2.18 13.49 -9.37
C PHE A 152 2.02 15.00 -9.25
N GLU A 153 1.36 15.46 -8.18
CA GLU A 153 1.11 16.87 -7.90
C GLU A 153 1.50 17.20 -6.47
N ASN A 154 2.17 18.33 -6.26
CA ASN A 154 2.39 18.86 -4.93
C ASN A 154 2.48 20.39 -5.01
N ASP A 155 1.36 21.07 -4.76
CA ASP A 155 1.29 22.53 -4.80
C ASP A 155 2.23 23.22 -3.79
N LYS A 156 2.75 22.46 -2.81
CA LYS A 156 3.61 22.96 -1.74
C LYS A 156 5.09 22.66 -1.96
N GLY A 157 5.48 21.97 -3.03
CA GLY A 157 6.88 21.62 -3.26
C GLY A 157 7.12 20.51 -4.28
N ILE A 158 8.04 19.60 -3.95
CA ILE A 158 8.44 18.52 -4.84
C ILE A 158 7.31 17.49 -4.93
N ALA A 159 6.88 17.15 -6.15
CA ALA A 159 5.85 16.13 -6.37
C ALA A 159 6.41 14.70 -6.30
N LEU A 160 7.60 14.49 -6.86
CA LEU A 160 8.32 13.21 -6.84
C LEU A 160 9.79 13.46 -6.52
N ASN A 161 10.27 12.87 -5.44
CA ASN A 161 11.66 12.90 -5.03
C ASN A 161 12.24 11.50 -5.07
N ALA A 162 13.13 11.24 -6.03
CA ALA A 162 13.74 9.94 -6.26
C ALA A 162 15.27 9.97 -6.11
N ASP A 163 15.78 10.84 -5.24
CA ASP A 163 17.21 11.05 -5.07
C ASP A 163 17.92 9.75 -4.65
N GLY A 164 18.81 9.25 -5.49
CA GLY A 164 19.55 8.02 -5.23
C GLY A 164 18.70 6.74 -5.29
N LEU A 165 17.48 6.81 -5.83
CA LEU A 165 16.67 5.63 -6.16
C LEU A 165 17.46 4.69 -7.10
N LYS A 166 17.43 3.39 -6.81
CA LYS A 166 17.95 2.34 -7.70
C LYS A 166 16.82 1.47 -8.19
N VAL A 167 16.81 1.21 -9.50
CA VAL A 167 15.85 0.32 -10.17
C VAL A 167 16.65 -0.64 -11.05
N ALA A 168 16.36 -1.95 -10.98
CA ALA A 168 17.15 -2.97 -11.66
C ALA A 168 16.51 -3.55 -12.94
N GLY A 169 15.20 -3.36 -13.13
CA GLY A 169 14.44 -3.87 -14.29
C GLY A 169 14.18 -2.88 -15.40
#